data_AF-A0A6P7KNA6-F1
#
_entry.id   AF-A0A6P7KNA6-F1
#
_cell.length_a   1.000
_cell.length_b   1.000
_cell.length_c   1.000
_cell.angle_alpha   90.00
_cell.angle_beta   90.00
_cell.angle_gamma   90.00
#
_symmetry.space_group_name_H-M   'P 1'
#
loop_
_entity.id
_entity.type
_entity.pdbx_description
1 polymer ?
#
loop_
_entity_poly.entity_id
_entity_poly.type
_entity_poly.pdbx_seq_one_letter_code
_entity_poly.pdbx_strand_id
1 'polypeptide(L)'
;MDLKNENNRKRRAGSRGPEPDVDPQTPVLRISQLDALELDSALEQLVWTQFSQCFQNCRPGLLTPLEPELRVLLHLLLWRFTLYSSSATVGQSLLSLRYHSTFTLSPRYRPLSPRQKLGLAVLTAGPRWLQERSHSLLTGLGLSLQGPASERDSSLLQQGLRKALTLVSSIAKFASLINFLVFIRNGRHPVLAERITGARAVFSKPNVVRDVTYQYMNRELLWHGFAEFLIFLLPLINTRKLKATISSAVFGRQSADREGEGEGQEVWKECGLCGEWPTMPHMVGCQHVFCYYCIKSHTIADASLTCPKCGAEAGQPEVVKMEVEMFGR
;
A
#
# COMPACT_ATOMS: atom_id res chain seq x y z
N MET A 1 -33.42 -2.60 60.14
CA MET A 1 -32.71 -1.41 59.63
C MET A 1 -31.24 -1.77 59.58
N ASP A 2 -30.66 -1.95 58.39
CA ASP A 2 -29.20 -1.78 58.13
C ASP A 2 -28.86 -2.10 56.66
N LEU A 3 -29.74 -1.71 55.73
CA LEU A 3 -29.54 -1.82 54.28
C LEU A 3 -28.68 -0.67 53.70
N LYS A 4 -27.91 0.04 54.53
CA LYS A 4 -27.22 1.29 54.14
C LYS A 4 -25.70 1.20 54.08
N ASN A 5 -25.10 0.04 54.39
CA ASN A 5 -23.64 -0.08 54.49
C ASN A 5 -22.95 -0.80 53.32
N GLU A 6 -23.68 -1.41 52.39
CA GLU A 6 -23.08 -2.10 51.23
C GLU A 6 -22.77 -1.16 50.05
N ASN A 7 -23.40 0.01 50.02
CA ASN A 7 -23.21 0.99 48.94
C ASN A 7 -21.92 1.82 49.06
N ASN A 8 -21.21 1.74 50.19
CA ASN A 8 -20.00 2.53 50.42
C ASN A 8 -18.71 1.81 50.00
N ARG A 9 -18.78 0.49 49.71
CA ARG A 9 -17.62 -0.30 49.24
C ARG A 9 -17.43 -0.24 47.72
N LYS A 10 -18.44 0.21 46.97
CA LYS A 10 -18.42 0.33 45.49
C LYS A 10 -18.00 1.71 44.94
N ARG A 11 -17.68 2.69 45.79
CA ARG A 11 -17.29 4.05 45.36
C ARG A 11 -15.79 4.40 45.52
N ARG A 12 -14.94 3.42 45.85
CA ARG A 12 -13.47 3.61 45.90
C ARG A 12 -12.69 2.77 44.87
N ALA A 13 -13.33 2.36 43.78
CA ALA A 13 -12.67 1.80 42.61
C ALA A 13 -12.57 2.87 41.51
N GLY A 14 -11.81 3.92 41.78
CA GLY A 14 -11.62 5.06 40.88
C GLY A 14 -10.34 5.83 41.18
N SER A 15 -9.36 5.17 41.79
CA SER A 15 -8.00 5.69 41.87
C SER A 15 -7.26 5.14 40.65
N ARG A 16 -7.32 5.87 39.52
CA ARG A 16 -6.22 5.78 38.55
C ARG A 16 -4.96 6.12 39.34
N GLY A 17 -4.15 5.12 39.65
CA GLY A 17 -2.79 5.37 40.14
C GLY A 17 -2.08 6.32 39.17
N PRO A 18 -1.07 7.07 39.62
CA PRO A 18 -0.30 7.90 38.71
C PRO A 18 0.26 6.97 37.63
N GLU A 19 -0.19 7.15 36.39
CA GLU A 19 0.45 6.50 35.25
C GLU A 19 1.94 6.83 35.31
N PRO A 20 2.84 5.87 35.05
CA PRO A 20 4.28 6.13 35.08
C PRO A 20 4.56 7.35 34.21
N ASP A 21 5.01 8.43 34.86
CA ASP A 21 5.20 9.74 34.24
C ASP A 21 6.29 9.56 33.18
N VAL A 22 5.86 9.50 31.93
CA VAL A 22 6.76 9.41 30.77
C VAL A 22 7.70 10.60 30.86
N ASP A 23 9.01 10.35 30.93
CA ASP A 23 9.99 11.43 30.89
C ASP A 23 9.79 12.22 29.58
N PRO A 24 9.28 13.46 29.64
CA PRO A 24 8.99 14.26 28.45
C PRO A 24 10.27 14.66 27.70
N GLN A 25 11.45 14.31 28.23
CA GLN A 25 12.73 14.52 27.58
C GLN A 25 13.06 13.47 26.53
N THR A 26 12.40 12.30 26.53
CA THR A 26 12.61 11.29 25.49
C THR A 26 12.23 11.84 24.11
N PRO A 27 13.17 11.96 23.16
CA PRO A 27 12.88 12.54 21.85
C PRO A 27 12.03 11.56 21.03
N VAL A 28 10.90 12.02 20.51
CA VAL A 28 10.05 11.25 19.60
C VAL A 28 10.74 11.15 18.24
N LEU A 29 10.65 9.98 17.61
CA LEU A 29 11.15 9.75 16.24
C LEU A 29 10.50 10.73 15.26
N ARG A 30 11.32 11.34 14.41
CA ARG A 30 10.85 12.30 13.39
C ARG A 30 9.84 11.67 12.43
N ILE A 31 10.06 10.40 12.06
CA ILE A 31 9.17 9.67 11.17
C ILE A 31 7.79 9.48 11.78
N SER A 32 7.70 9.12 13.07
CA SER A 32 6.41 8.96 13.75
C SER A 32 5.64 10.28 13.87
N GLN A 33 6.33 11.41 13.97
CA GLN A 33 5.68 12.72 13.95
C GLN A 33 5.11 13.05 12.56
N LEU A 34 5.83 12.71 11.49
CA LEU A 34 5.35 12.91 10.11
C LEU A 34 4.24 11.92 9.75
N ASP A 35 4.38 10.66 10.11
CA ASP A 35 3.36 9.63 9.91
C ASP A 35 2.05 10.01 10.62
N ALA A 36 2.14 10.59 11.83
CA ALA A 36 0.96 11.08 12.53
C ALA A 36 0.22 12.17 11.74
N LEU A 37 0.95 13.11 11.14
CA LEU A 37 0.37 14.19 10.34
C LEU A 37 -0.25 13.67 9.04
N GLU A 38 0.43 12.73 8.37
CA GLU A 38 -0.08 12.10 7.16
C GLU A 38 -1.37 11.32 7.44
N LEU A 39 -1.40 10.60 8.58
CA LEU A 39 -2.56 9.84 9.02
C LEU A 39 -3.74 10.75 9.37
N ASP A 40 -3.48 11.93 9.96
CA ASP A 40 -4.50 12.94 10.19
C ASP A 40 -5.09 13.47 8.87
N SER A 41 -4.26 13.75 7.85
CA SER A 41 -4.76 14.16 6.54
C SER A 41 -5.54 13.07 5.81
N ALA A 42 -5.07 11.83 5.87
CA ALA A 42 -5.77 10.69 5.27
C ALA A 42 -7.13 10.46 5.95
N LEU A 43 -7.20 10.62 7.27
CA LEU A 43 -8.46 10.51 8.01
C LEU A 43 -9.42 11.67 7.68
N GLU A 44 -8.92 12.90 7.57
CA GLU A 44 -9.72 14.05 7.13
C GLU A 44 -10.32 13.80 5.74
N GLN A 45 -9.53 13.26 4.80
CA GLN A 45 -9.99 12.89 3.47
C GLN A 45 -11.05 11.78 3.53
N LEU A 46 -10.82 10.70 4.29
CA LEU A 46 -11.77 9.60 4.41
C LEU A 46 -13.11 10.06 5.00
N VAL A 47 -13.06 10.88 6.06
CA VAL A 47 -14.25 11.42 6.69
C VAL A 47 -15.01 12.32 5.71
N TRP A 48 -14.30 13.13 4.93
CA TRP A 48 -14.91 13.94 3.87
C TRP A 48 -15.52 13.09 2.76
N THR A 49 -14.85 12.04 2.28
CA THR A 49 -15.40 11.16 1.24
C THR A 49 -16.68 10.49 1.72
N GLN A 50 -16.68 9.91 2.93
CA GLN A 50 -17.88 9.30 3.49
C GLN A 50 -19.00 10.32 3.72
N PHE A 51 -18.68 11.51 4.21
CA PHE A 51 -19.65 12.59 4.37
C PHE A 51 -20.27 12.99 3.03
N SER A 52 -19.45 13.20 1.99
CA SER A 52 -19.93 13.56 0.64
C SER A 52 -20.79 12.47 0.00
N GLN A 53 -20.50 11.19 0.27
CA GLN A 53 -21.30 10.05 -0.20
C GLN A 53 -22.74 10.12 0.31
N CYS A 54 -22.96 10.56 1.57
CA CYS A 54 -24.30 10.72 2.13
C CYS A 54 -25.17 11.76 1.38
N PHE A 55 -24.54 12.70 0.66
CA PHE A 55 -25.25 13.75 -0.10
C PHE A 55 -25.26 13.52 -1.62
N GLN A 56 -24.91 12.31 -2.09
CA GLN A 56 -24.94 11.99 -3.53
C GLN A 56 -26.31 12.14 -4.17
N ASN A 57 -27.39 11.95 -3.40
CA ASN A 57 -28.77 12.07 -3.87
C ASN A 57 -29.31 13.50 -3.80
N CYS A 58 -28.54 14.45 -3.27
CA CYS A 58 -28.93 15.86 -3.23
C CYS A 58 -28.66 16.54 -4.57
N ARG A 59 -29.38 17.64 -4.85
CA ARG A 59 -29.23 18.40 -6.09
C ARG A 59 -27.75 18.82 -6.26
N PRO A 60 -27.13 18.53 -7.43
CA PRO A 60 -25.74 18.90 -7.66
C PRO A 60 -25.57 20.42 -7.57
N GLY A 61 -24.61 20.88 -6.76
CA GLY A 61 -24.29 22.31 -6.59
C GLY A 61 -24.77 22.97 -5.28
N LEU A 62 -25.56 22.31 -4.44
CA LEU A 62 -25.88 22.85 -3.09
C LEU A 62 -24.70 22.78 -2.13
N LEU A 63 -23.84 21.76 -2.27
CA LEU A 63 -22.67 21.56 -1.40
C LEU A 63 -21.45 22.36 -1.84
N THR A 64 -21.32 22.70 -3.12
CA THR A 64 -20.13 23.41 -3.64
C THR A 64 -19.86 24.78 -2.99
N PRO A 65 -20.86 25.62 -2.64
CA PRO A 65 -20.58 26.89 -1.95
C PRO A 65 -20.28 26.72 -0.46
N LEU A 66 -20.70 25.61 0.16
CA LEU A 66 -20.58 25.31 1.60
C LEU A 66 -19.46 24.31 1.91
N GLU A 67 -18.88 23.67 0.90
CA GLU A 67 -17.79 22.70 1.00
C GLU A 67 -16.64 23.15 1.91
N PRO A 68 -16.05 24.35 1.76
CA PRO A 68 -14.95 24.78 2.63
C PRO A 68 -15.40 24.95 4.10
N GLU A 69 -16.63 25.41 4.33
CA GLU A 69 -17.18 25.57 5.68
C GLU A 69 -17.42 24.21 6.35
N LEU A 70 -17.98 23.26 5.58
CA LEU A 70 -18.24 21.92 6.05
C LEU A 70 -16.94 21.17 6.35
N ARG A 71 -15.93 21.23 5.47
CA ARG A 71 -14.63 20.61 5.73
C ARG A 71 -13.99 21.12 7.02
N VAL A 72 -14.00 22.43 7.24
CA VAL A 72 -13.48 23.03 8.47
C VAL A 72 -14.31 22.64 9.68
N LEU A 73 -15.64 22.62 9.57
CA LEU A 73 -16.53 22.16 10.63
C LEU A 73 -16.22 20.71 11.04
N LEU A 74 -16.07 19.81 10.05
CA LEU A 74 -15.71 18.41 10.31
C LEU A 74 -14.32 18.31 10.95
N HIS A 75 -13.33 19.05 10.45
CA HIS A 75 -12.00 19.12 11.05
C HIS A 75 -12.07 19.59 12.51
N LEU A 76 -12.77 20.69 12.79
CA LEU A 76 -12.96 21.23 14.15
C LEU A 76 -13.72 20.25 15.06
N LEU A 77 -14.70 19.52 14.53
CA LEU A 77 -15.45 18.52 15.27
C LEU A 77 -14.53 17.36 15.67
N LEU A 78 -13.77 16.79 14.73
CA LEU A 78 -12.77 15.76 15.02
C LEU A 78 -11.78 16.22 16.09
N TRP A 79 -11.29 17.45 15.95
CA TRP A 79 -10.35 18.05 16.88
C TRP A 79 -10.96 18.31 18.26
N ARG A 80 -12.22 18.72 18.32
CA ARG A 80 -12.96 18.93 19.57
C ARG A 80 -13.15 17.64 20.35
N PHE A 81 -13.33 16.51 19.68
CA PHE A 81 -13.46 15.21 20.35
C PHE A 81 -12.11 14.61 20.73
N THR A 82 -11.07 14.79 19.92
CA THR A 82 -9.76 14.14 20.12
C THR A 82 -8.81 14.98 20.96
N LEU A 83 -8.53 16.22 20.54
CA LEU A 83 -7.57 17.09 21.22
C LEU A 83 -8.10 17.62 22.56
N TYR A 84 -9.41 17.85 22.70
CA TYR A 84 -9.95 18.29 23.99
C TYR A 84 -9.87 17.19 25.04
N SER A 85 -10.21 15.95 24.66
CA SER A 85 -10.24 14.80 25.57
C SER A 85 -8.84 14.26 25.89
N SER A 86 -8.01 14.08 24.86
CA SER A 86 -6.76 13.30 24.94
C SER A 86 -5.51 14.14 24.70
N SER A 87 -5.66 15.44 24.40
CA SER A 87 -4.54 16.34 24.03
C SER A 87 -3.64 15.78 22.93
N ALA A 88 -4.23 14.99 22.03
CA ALA A 88 -3.59 14.37 20.88
C ALA A 88 -4.53 14.48 19.67
N THR A 89 -3.97 14.53 18.45
CA THR A 89 -4.76 14.29 17.24
C THR A 89 -5.08 12.81 17.08
N VAL A 90 -5.91 12.45 16.09
CA VAL A 90 -6.27 11.05 15.86
C VAL A 90 -5.04 10.24 15.44
N GLY A 91 -4.27 10.75 14.48
CA GLY A 91 -3.04 10.14 14.00
C GLY A 91 -1.99 10.01 15.10
N GLN A 92 -1.85 11.03 15.94
CA GLN A 92 -1.00 10.95 17.12
C GLN A 92 -1.46 9.88 18.10
N SER A 93 -2.77 9.81 18.39
CA SER A 93 -3.31 8.79 19.28
C SER A 93 -3.05 7.37 18.78
N LEU A 94 -3.13 7.13 17.46
CA LEU A 94 -2.85 5.83 16.84
C LEU A 94 -1.37 5.44 16.98
N LEU A 95 -0.47 6.42 16.91
CA LEU A 95 0.97 6.22 17.12
C LEU A 95 1.40 6.37 18.59
N SER A 96 0.45 6.38 19.53
CA SER A 96 0.71 6.56 20.96
C SER A 96 1.52 7.83 21.29
N LEU A 97 1.25 8.91 20.54
CA LEU A 97 1.78 10.26 20.74
C LEU A 97 0.70 11.17 21.35
N ARG A 98 1.13 12.21 22.05
CA ARG A 98 0.30 13.29 22.58
C ARG A 98 1.05 14.60 22.58
N TYR A 99 0.32 15.71 22.61
CA TYR A 99 0.94 17.02 22.74
C TYR A 99 1.28 17.35 24.20
N HIS A 100 2.42 18.02 24.34
CA HIS A 100 2.96 18.61 25.56
C HIS A 100 3.24 20.10 25.32
N SER A 101 3.02 20.92 26.35
CA SER A 101 3.26 22.37 26.28
C SER A 101 4.71 22.70 26.60
N THR A 102 5.44 23.31 25.65
CA THR A 102 6.85 23.70 25.84
C THR A 102 7.04 25.03 26.55
N PHE A 103 5.98 25.84 26.69
CA PHE A 103 6.05 27.15 27.33
C PHE A 103 6.29 27.10 28.84
N THR A 104 6.14 25.93 29.46
CA THR A 104 6.44 25.73 30.87
C THR A 104 7.67 24.85 31.01
N LEU A 105 8.73 25.37 31.64
CA LEU A 105 10.02 24.68 31.90
C LEU A 105 9.91 23.51 32.91
N SER A 106 8.71 23.00 33.18
CA SER A 106 8.49 21.93 34.14
C SER A 106 8.95 20.58 33.55
N PRO A 107 9.67 19.74 34.31
CA PRO A 107 10.07 18.41 33.88
C PRO A 107 8.90 17.40 33.83
N ARG A 108 7.72 17.78 34.32
CA ARG A 108 6.52 16.93 34.29
C ARG A 108 5.65 17.15 33.06
N TYR A 109 4.93 16.12 32.65
CA TYR A 109 3.95 16.23 31.58
C TYR A 109 2.88 17.27 31.93
N ARG A 110 2.63 18.21 31.00
CA ARG A 110 1.53 19.19 31.11
C ARG A 110 0.72 19.22 29.81
N PRO A 111 -0.60 19.01 29.88
CA PRO A 111 -1.46 19.12 28.70
C PRO A 111 -1.54 20.57 28.21
N LEU A 112 -1.89 20.75 26.94
CA LEU A 112 -2.01 22.08 26.33
C LEU A 112 -3.10 22.91 27.02
N SER A 113 -2.83 24.21 27.20
CA SER A 113 -3.84 25.14 27.69
C SER A 113 -4.98 25.34 26.68
N PRO A 114 -6.20 25.70 27.12
CA PRO A 114 -7.31 25.94 26.21
C PRO A 114 -7.00 26.99 25.14
N ARG A 115 -6.20 28.02 25.48
CA ARG A 115 -5.77 29.06 24.54
C ARG A 115 -4.77 28.54 23.50
N GLN A 116 -3.84 27.69 23.91
CA GLN A 116 -2.91 27.02 22.99
C GLN A 116 -3.65 26.07 22.06
N LYS A 117 -4.62 25.30 22.59
CA LYS A 117 -5.51 24.46 21.77
C LYS A 117 -6.23 25.32 20.74
N LEU A 118 -6.93 26.37 21.17
CA LEU A 118 -7.64 27.26 20.24
C LEU A 118 -6.70 27.88 19.20
N GLY A 119 -5.53 28.39 19.63
CA GLY A 119 -4.53 28.97 18.73
C GLY A 119 -4.03 27.97 17.68
N LEU A 120 -3.81 26.72 18.08
CA LEU A 120 -3.38 25.67 17.16
C LEU A 120 -4.50 25.32 16.16
N ALA A 121 -5.77 25.24 16.58
CA ALA A 121 -6.91 25.06 15.66
C ALA A 121 -7.00 26.19 14.63
N VAL A 122 -6.91 27.44 15.10
CA VAL A 122 -7.01 28.61 14.22
C VAL A 122 -5.84 28.65 13.24
N LEU A 123 -4.63 28.32 13.69
CA LEU A 123 -3.43 28.33 12.84
C LEU A 123 -3.38 27.17 11.84
N THR A 124 -4.03 26.04 12.11
CA THR A 124 -4.07 24.91 11.17
C THR A 124 -5.25 25.00 10.20
N ALA A 125 -6.46 25.25 10.71
CA ALA A 125 -7.68 25.30 9.89
C ALA A 125 -7.86 26.65 9.18
N GLY A 126 -7.50 27.75 9.84
CA GLY A 126 -7.72 29.11 9.35
C GLY A 126 -7.04 29.40 8.01
N PRO A 127 -5.73 29.12 7.81
CA PRO A 127 -5.07 29.36 6.53
C PRO A 127 -5.65 28.55 5.37
N ARG A 128 -6.04 27.28 5.61
CA ARG A 128 -6.66 26.42 4.60
C ARG A 128 -8.01 26.98 4.16
N TRP A 129 -8.84 27.32 5.14
CA TRP A 129 -10.13 27.97 4.91
C TRP A 129 -10.00 29.30 4.16
N LEU A 130 -9.08 30.16 4.63
CA LEU A 130 -8.85 31.47 4.03
C LEU A 130 -8.37 31.33 2.59
N GLN A 131 -7.52 30.35 2.30
CA GLN A 131 -7.05 30.10 0.93
C GLN A 131 -8.19 29.68 0.01
N GLU A 132 -9.01 28.70 0.41
CA GLU A 132 -10.16 28.23 -0.38
C GLU A 132 -11.23 29.31 -0.56
N ARG A 133 -11.50 30.09 0.51
CA ARG A 133 -12.52 31.13 0.50
C ARG A 133 -12.04 32.47 -0.05
N SER A 134 -10.72 32.71 -0.18
CA SER A 134 -10.16 33.99 -0.62
C SER A 134 -10.73 34.44 -1.97
N HIS A 135 -10.95 33.53 -2.91
CA HIS A 135 -11.52 33.86 -4.22
C HIS A 135 -12.98 34.33 -4.14
N SER A 136 -13.79 33.69 -3.29
CA SER A 136 -15.20 34.03 -3.10
C SER A 136 -15.40 35.25 -2.20
N LEU A 137 -14.68 35.33 -1.07
CA LEU A 137 -14.73 36.48 -0.16
C LEU A 137 -14.32 37.75 -0.86
N LEU A 138 -13.30 37.68 -1.69
CA LEU A 138 -12.79 38.85 -2.37
C LEU A 138 -13.66 39.28 -3.56
N THR A 139 -14.56 38.41 -4.02
CA THR A 139 -15.62 38.74 -4.97
C THR A 139 -16.87 39.24 -4.25
N GLY A 140 -17.22 38.65 -3.10
CA GLY A 140 -18.39 39.02 -2.28
C GLY A 140 -18.21 40.30 -1.45
N LEU A 141 -16.99 40.63 -1.00
CA LEU A 141 -16.66 41.93 -0.40
C LEU A 141 -16.80 43.08 -1.42
N GLY A 142 -16.97 42.75 -2.70
CA GLY A 142 -17.19 43.71 -3.78
C GLY A 142 -18.57 44.38 -3.77
N LEU A 143 -19.63 43.80 -3.17
CA LEU A 143 -20.98 44.42 -3.20
C LEU A 143 -21.92 43.93 -2.08
N SER A 144 -22.19 44.78 -1.09
CA SER A 144 -23.52 44.88 -0.47
C SER A 144 -23.82 46.26 0.15
N LEU A 145 -23.34 47.33 -0.48
CA LEU A 145 -23.99 48.64 -0.35
C LEU A 145 -24.02 49.30 -1.73
N GLN A 146 -25.21 49.25 -2.32
CA GLN A 146 -25.55 49.67 -3.66
C GLN A 146 -25.27 51.17 -3.87
N GLY A 147 -24.30 51.50 -4.73
CA GLY A 147 -24.00 52.88 -5.14
C GLY A 147 -23.09 52.96 -6.38
N PRO A 148 -23.55 53.49 -7.53
CA PRO A 148 -22.82 53.47 -8.81
C PRO A 148 -21.66 54.48 -8.92
N ALA A 149 -21.14 55.01 -7.81
CA ALA A 149 -20.10 56.04 -7.79
C ALA A 149 -18.71 55.54 -7.31
N SER A 150 -18.59 54.28 -6.87
CA SER A 150 -17.40 53.73 -6.20
C SER A 150 -16.80 52.50 -6.89
N GLU A 151 -16.83 52.44 -8.23
CA GLU A 151 -16.23 51.31 -8.96
C GLU A 151 -14.70 51.42 -9.12
N ARG A 152 -14.13 52.64 -9.10
CA ARG A 152 -12.69 52.83 -9.35
C ARG A 152 -11.84 52.64 -8.08
N ASP A 153 -12.29 53.14 -6.93
CA ASP A 153 -11.54 53.02 -5.66
C ASP A 153 -11.64 51.61 -5.02
N SER A 154 -12.79 50.95 -5.15
CA SER A 154 -12.98 49.56 -4.70
C SER A 154 -12.07 48.57 -5.45
N SER A 155 -11.80 48.83 -6.73
CA SER A 155 -10.89 48.00 -7.55
C SER A 155 -9.43 48.07 -7.10
N LEU A 156 -8.96 49.25 -6.68
CA LEU A 156 -7.59 49.46 -6.17
C LEU A 156 -7.39 48.82 -4.79
N LEU A 157 -8.36 48.98 -3.89
CA LEU A 157 -8.35 48.34 -2.57
C LEU A 157 -8.43 46.80 -2.70
N GLN A 158 -9.29 46.30 -3.58
CA GLN A 158 -9.40 44.87 -3.87
C GLN A 158 -8.09 44.32 -4.45
N GLN A 159 -7.44 45.04 -5.36
CA GLN A 159 -6.14 44.64 -5.92
C GLN A 159 -5.04 44.70 -4.86
N GLY A 160 -5.05 45.69 -3.97
CA GLY A 160 -4.15 45.77 -2.81
C GLY A 160 -4.34 44.59 -1.86
N LEU A 161 -5.58 44.24 -1.54
CA LEU A 161 -5.90 43.10 -0.67
C LEU A 161 -5.51 41.76 -1.31
N ARG A 162 -5.70 41.59 -2.63
CA ARG A 162 -5.18 40.41 -3.37
C ARG A 162 -3.67 40.30 -3.22
N LYS A 163 -2.94 41.39 -3.49
CA LYS A 163 -1.48 41.42 -3.38
C LYS A 163 -1.01 41.15 -1.96
N ALA A 164 -1.71 41.68 -0.95
CA ALA A 164 -1.40 41.43 0.45
C ALA A 164 -1.64 39.95 0.82
N LEU A 165 -2.78 39.37 0.44
CA LEU A 165 -3.08 37.96 0.71
C LEU A 165 -2.09 37.02 0.03
N THR A 166 -1.72 37.29 -1.22
CA THR A 166 -0.72 36.47 -1.93
C THR A 166 0.67 36.62 -1.34
N LEU A 167 1.06 37.82 -0.91
CA LEU A 167 2.32 38.08 -0.24
C LEU A 167 2.38 37.38 1.14
N VAL A 168 1.33 37.49 1.95
CA VAL A 168 1.22 36.79 3.24
C VAL A 168 1.26 35.28 3.03
N SER A 169 0.54 34.74 2.04
CA SER A 169 0.59 33.31 1.70
C SER A 169 1.99 32.87 1.30
N SER A 170 2.70 33.69 0.51
CA SER A 170 4.08 33.39 0.07
C SER A 170 5.05 33.40 1.25
N ILE A 171 4.97 34.40 2.13
CA ILE A 171 5.78 34.47 3.36
C ILE A 171 5.47 33.28 4.27
N ALA A 172 4.20 32.93 4.44
CA ALA A 172 3.79 31.79 5.27
C ALA A 172 4.34 30.45 4.73
N LYS A 173 4.30 30.24 3.41
CA LYS A 173 4.90 29.06 2.76
C LYS A 173 6.42 29.01 2.96
N PHE A 174 7.10 30.14 2.80
CA PHE A 174 8.54 30.23 3.02
C PHE A 174 8.91 29.99 4.50
N ALA A 175 8.15 30.56 5.42
CA ALA A 175 8.31 30.32 6.85
C ALA A 175 8.05 28.85 7.22
N SER A 176 7.08 28.21 6.57
CA SER A 176 6.82 26.77 6.73
C SER A 176 7.99 25.92 6.23
N LEU A 177 8.58 26.27 5.08
CA LEU A 177 9.77 25.60 4.55
C LEU A 177 10.96 25.71 5.52
N ILE A 178 11.24 26.91 6.02
CA ILE A 178 12.29 27.12 7.04
C ILE A 178 11.97 26.32 8.31
N ASN A 179 10.71 26.31 8.75
CA ASN A 179 10.27 25.53 9.90
C ASN A 179 10.59 24.04 9.71
N PHE A 180 10.28 23.51 8.53
CA PHE A 180 10.53 22.12 8.15
C PHE A 180 12.02 21.79 8.07
N LEU A 181 12.86 22.67 7.51
CA LEU A 181 14.32 22.49 7.51
C LEU A 181 14.88 22.44 8.95
N VAL A 182 14.42 23.35 9.81
CA VAL A 182 14.79 23.33 11.23
C VAL A 182 14.26 22.07 11.92
N PHE A 183 13.10 21.56 11.51
CA PHE A 183 12.54 20.31 12.02
C PHE A 183 13.39 19.10 11.63
N ILE A 184 13.90 19.01 10.40
CA ILE A 184 14.80 17.91 9.99
C ILE A 184 16.04 17.87 10.89
N ARG A 185 16.58 19.04 11.25
CA ARG A 185 17.75 19.13 12.15
C ARG A 185 17.40 18.81 13.61
N ASN A 186 16.38 19.47 14.18
CA ASN A 186 16.09 19.45 15.62
C ASN A 186 15.05 18.40 16.05
N GLY A 187 14.15 17.98 15.15
CA GLY A 187 13.13 16.96 15.38
C GLY A 187 12.00 17.30 16.37
N ARG A 188 11.77 18.59 16.69
CA ARG A 188 10.82 18.99 17.74
C ARG A 188 9.40 19.36 17.26
N HIS A 189 9.29 20.15 16.19
CA HIS A 189 8.02 20.70 15.72
C HIS A 189 7.93 20.59 14.18
N PRO A 190 7.18 19.62 13.64
CA PRO A 190 7.02 19.45 12.18
C PRO A 190 6.26 20.60 11.52
N VAL A 191 5.24 21.17 12.19
CA VAL A 191 4.38 22.22 11.62
C VAL A 191 4.68 23.59 12.24
N LEU A 192 4.58 24.66 11.44
CA LEU A 192 4.77 26.03 11.93
C LEU A 192 3.74 26.42 13.01
N ALA A 193 2.49 25.98 12.85
CA ALA A 193 1.42 26.20 13.82
C ALA A 193 1.74 25.59 15.20
N GLU A 194 2.35 24.41 15.23
CA GLU A 194 2.81 23.75 16.45
C GLU A 194 3.97 24.51 17.09
N ARG A 195 4.89 25.05 16.28
CA ARG A 195 6.01 25.87 16.79
C ARG A 195 5.51 27.17 17.43
N ILE A 196 4.55 27.87 16.81
CA ILE A 196 3.99 29.11 17.35
C ILE A 196 3.22 28.84 18.65
N THR A 197 2.48 27.74 18.71
CA THR A 197 1.67 27.36 19.89
C THR A 197 2.45 26.60 20.96
N GLY A 198 3.74 26.30 20.72
CA GLY A 198 4.58 25.53 21.64
C GLY A 198 4.05 24.12 21.89
N ALA A 199 3.35 23.54 20.91
CA ALA A 199 2.84 22.18 20.98
C ALA A 199 3.94 21.21 20.54
N ARG A 200 4.42 20.36 21.46
CA ARG A 200 5.45 19.35 21.18
C ARG A 200 4.86 17.95 21.27
N ALA A 201 5.14 17.10 20.29
CA ALA A 201 4.79 15.68 20.36
C ALA A 201 5.70 14.95 21.37
N VAL A 202 5.08 14.20 22.29
CA VAL A 202 5.72 13.31 23.27
C VAL A 202 4.98 11.97 23.29
N PHE A 203 5.63 10.91 23.75
CA PHE A 203 4.96 9.61 23.90
C PHE A 203 3.88 9.66 24.99
N SER A 204 2.75 9.00 24.71
CA SER A 204 1.62 8.87 25.63
C SER A 204 1.84 7.78 26.68
N LYS A 205 2.53 6.70 26.30
CA LYS A 205 2.84 5.56 27.16
C LYS A 205 4.35 5.31 27.16
N PRO A 206 4.97 4.99 28.31
CA PRO A 206 6.36 4.55 28.33
C PRO A 206 6.44 3.16 27.69
N ASN A 207 7.53 2.91 26.94
CA ASN A 207 7.81 1.62 26.29
C ASN A 207 6.82 1.21 25.19
N VAL A 208 6.51 2.11 24.26
CA VAL A 208 6.03 1.65 22.94
C VAL A 208 7.25 1.05 22.23
N VAL A 209 7.51 -0.23 22.47
CA VAL A 209 8.45 -1.01 21.67
C VAL A 209 7.95 -0.89 20.24
N ARG A 210 8.71 -0.17 19.41
CA ARG A 210 8.39 -0.02 17.99
C ARG A 210 8.39 -1.42 17.39
N ASP A 211 7.21 -1.92 17.07
CA ASP A 211 7.10 -3.08 16.22
C ASP A 211 7.54 -2.61 14.83
N VAL A 212 8.80 -2.87 14.47
CA VAL A 212 9.31 -2.56 13.15
C VAL A 212 8.58 -3.51 12.21
N THR A 213 7.60 -2.99 11.47
CA THR A 213 6.76 -3.79 10.58
C THR A 213 7.60 -4.35 9.42
N TYR A 214 8.28 -5.48 9.65
CA TYR A 214 9.04 -6.20 8.64
C TYR A 214 8.15 -6.91 7.62
N GLN A 215 6.83 -6.69 7.63
CA GLN A 215 5.89 -7.41 6.76
C GLN A 215 6.25 -7.30 5.28
N TYR A 216 6.65 -6.11 4.80
CA TYR A 216 7.03 -5.93 3.41
C TYR A 216 8.37 -6.61 3.09
N MET A 217 9.37 -6.42 3.95
CA MET A 217 10.69 -7.07 3.79
C MET A 217 10.56 -8.59 3.83
N ASN A 218 9.80 -9.14 4.78
CA ASN A 218 9.56 -10.57 4.92
C ASN A 218 8.80 -11.12 3.72
N ARG A 219 7.81 -10.39 3.19
CA ARG A 219 7.11 -10.79 1.96
C ARG A 219 8.05 -10.85 0.77
N GLU A 220 8.92 -9.85 0.61
CA GLU A 220 9.89 -9.80 -0.49
C GLU A 220 10.92 -10.94 -0.37
N LEU A 221 11.41 -11.18 0.84
CA LEU A 221 12.38 -12.25 1.13
C LEU A 221 11.78 -13.64 0.91
N LEU A 222 10.51 -13.83 1.28
CA LEU A 222 9.76 -15.06 1.01
C LEU A 222 9.57 -15.28 -0.49
N TRP A 223 9.19 -14.25 -1.26
CA TRP A 223 8.99 -14.39 -2.70
C TRP A 223 10.31 -14.68 -3.43
N HIS A 224 11.40 -14.01 -3.05
CA HIS A 224 12.72 -14.31 -3.59
C HIS A 224 13.17 -15.75 -3.28
N GLY A 225 13.08 -16.16 -2.01
CA GLY A 225 13.47 -17.53 -1.61
C GLY A 225 12.60 -18.60 -2.28
N PHE A 226 11.30 -18.34 -2.44
CA PHE A 226 10.40 -19.22 -3.17
C PHE A 226 10.75 -19.32 -4.67
N ALA A 227 11.10 -18.20 -5.31
CA ALA A 227 11.52 -18.19 -6.71
C ALA A 227 12.83 -18.98 -6.93
N GLU A 228 13.81 -18.82 -6.05
CA GLU A 228 15.06 -19.60 -6.08
C GLU A 228 14.78 -21.10 -5.94
N PHE A 229 13.91 -21.49 -5.01
CA PHE A 229 13.48 -22.88 -4.86
C PHE A 229 12.80 -23.43 -6.13
N LEU A 230 11.92 -22.66 -6.77
CA LEU A 230 11.27 -23.07 -8.00
C LEU A 230 12.27 -23.27 -9.16
N ILE A 231 13.32 -22.45 -9.24
CA ILE A 231 14.37 -22.61 -10.25
C ILE A 231 15.11 -23.95 -10.05
N PHE A 232 15.33 -24.39 -8.81
CA PHE A 232 15.91 -25.71 -8.54
C PHE A 232 14.95 -26.88 -8.80
N LEU A 233 13.64 -26.67 -8.68
CA LEU A 233 12.65 -27.68 -9.05
C LEU A 233 12.41 -27.76 -10.56
N LEU A 234 12.68 -26.70 -11.33
CA LEU A 234 12.42 -26.64 -12.76
C LEU A 234 13.07 -27.79 -13.56
N PRO A 235 14.33 -28.20 -13.31
CA PRO A 235 14.95 -29.35 -13.99
C PRO A 235 14.36 -30.71 -13.60
N LEU A 236 13.68 -30.81 -12.46
CA LEU A 236 13.07 -32.05 -11.97
C LEU A 236 11.68 -32.29 -12.60
N ILE A 237 11.08 -31.25 -13.20
CA ILE A 237 9.79 -31.36 -13.86
C ILE A 237 10.03 -31.87 -15.28
N ASN A 238 9.58 -33.09 -15.57
CA ASN A 238 9.57 -33.64 -16.93
C ASN A 238 8.56 -32.86 -17.78
N THR A 239 9.05 -31.81 -18.45
CA THR A 239 8.25 -30.87 -19.25
C THR A 239 7.45 -31.56 -20.36
N ARG A 240 7.91 -32.72 -20.85
CA ARG A 240 7.20 -33.50 -21.88
C ARG A 240 5.99 -34.23 -21.31
N LYS A 241 6.13 -34.92 -20.17
CA LYS A 241 5.00 -35.57 -19.48
C LYS A 241 3.99 -34.53 -19.01
N LEU A 242 4.45 -33.43 -18.42
CA LEU A 242 3.57 -32.32 -18.00
C LEU A 242 2.85 -31.68 -19.20
N LYS A 243 3.53 -31.43 -20.32
CA LYS A 243 2.91 -30.89 -21.53
C LYS A 243 1.88 -31.86 -22.13
N ALA A 244 2.17 -33.18 -22.16
CA ALA A 244 1.24 -34.19 -22.65
C ALA A 244 0.00 -34.34 -21.74
N THR A 245 0.18 -34.30 -20.42
CA THR A 245 -0.93 -34.34 -19.45
C THR A 245 -1.76 -33.06 -19.53
N ILE A 246 -1.13 -31.88 -19.55
CA ILE A 246 -1.84 -30.59 -19.68
C ILE A 246 -2.53 -30.50 -21.04
N SER A 247 -1.89 -30.91 -22.14
CA SER A 247 -2.53 -30.90 -23.45
C SER A 247 -3.70 -31.87 -23.51
N SER A 248 -3.58 -33.06 -22.91
CA SER A 248 -4.70 -34.02 -22.84
C SER A 248 -5.86 -33.53 -21.93
N ALA A 249 -5.55 -32.73 -20.92
CA ALA A 249 -6.54 -32.15 -20.00
C ALA A 249 -7.22 -30.90 -20.58
N VAL A 250 -6.48 -30.08 -21.34
CA VAL A 250 -6.97 -28.82 -21.93
C VAL A 250 -7.60 -29.03 -23.30
N PHE A 251 -7.04 -29.89 -24.16
CA PHE A 251 -7.59 -30.18 -25.49
C PHE A 251 -8.57 -31.35 -25.52
N GLY A 252 -8.86 -31.96 -24.37
CA GLY A 252 -9.67 -33.16 -24.30
C GLY A 252 -8.94 -34.35 -24.93
N ARG A 253 -9.15 -35.51 -24.32
CA ARG A 253 -8.66 -36.79 -24.83
C ARG A 253 -9.28 -37.02 -26.21
N GLN A 254 -8.56 -36.68 -27.28
CA GLN A 254 -8.83 -37.27 -28.59
C GLN A 254 -8.50 -38.75 -28.43
N SER A 255 -9.53 -39.52 -28.12
CA SER A 255 -9.57 -40.96 -28.27
C SER A 255 -9.15 -41.27 -29.71
N ALA A 256 -7.88 -41.57 -29.90
CA ALA A 256 -7.42 -42.34 -31.03
C ALA A 256 -7.89 -43.79 -30.80
N ASP A 257 -9.19 -43.99 -30.98
CA ASP A 257 -9.75 -45.29 -31.29
C ASP A 257 -9.70 -45.39 -32.82
N ARG A 258 -8.54 -45.83 -33.31
CA ARG A 258 -8.39 -46.36 -34.67
C ARG A 258 -7.90 -47.78 -34.52
N GLU A 259 -8.86 -48.67 -34.29
CA GLU A 259 -8.73 -50.05 -34.67
C GLU A 259 -8.43 -50.14 -36.17
N GLY A 260 -7.46 -51.00 -36.49
CA GLY A 260 -7.06 -51.58 -37.77
C GLY A 260 -7.53 -50.91 -39.06
N GLU A 261 -6.56 -50.46 -39.87
CA GLU A 261 -6.37 -50.96 -41.24
C GLU A 261 -5.13 -50.34 -41.89
N GLY A 262 -4.16 -51.20 -42.25
CA GLY A 262 -3.18 -50.97 -43.31
C GLY A 262 -2.05 -49.96 -43.06
N GLU A 263 -0.99 -50.37 -42.37
CA GLU A 263 0.31 -49.67 -42.47
C GLU A 263 1.47 -50.68 -42.50
N GLY A 264 1.46 -51.53 -43.52
CA GLY A 264 2.68 -52.17 -43.98
C GLY A 264 3.50 -51.13 -44.75
N GLN A 265 4.76 -50.93 -44.35
CA GLN A 265 5.87 -50.50 -45.22
C GLN A 265 6.35 -49.03 -45.20
N GLU A 266 5.90 -48.16 -44.28
CA GLU A 266 6.45 -46.77 -44.15
C GLU A 266 7.23 -46.48 -42.85
N VAL A 267 7.42 -47.47 -41.98
CA VAL A 267 7.88 -47.25 -40.59
C VAL A 267 9.35 -46.80 -40.48
N TRP A 268 10.15 -46.88 -41.56
CA TRP A 268 11.61 -46.72 -41.51
C TRP A 268 12.14 -45.46 -42.22
N LYS A 269 11.31 -44.44 -42.45
CA LYS A 269 11.71 -43.24 -43.21
C LYS A 269 12.26 -42.11 -42.33
N GLU A 270 11.78 -41.97 -41.10
CA GLU A 270 12.15 -40.86 -40.21
C GLU A 270 12.37 -41.32 -38.76
N CYS A 271 13.25 -40.61 -38.05
CA CYS A 271 13.48 -40.81 -36.63
C CYS A 271 12.32 -40.22 -35.82
N GLY A 272 11.67 -41.02 -34.98
CA GLY A 272 10.55 -40.59 -34.14
C GLY A 272 10.86 -39.53 -33.07
N LEU A 273 12.11 -39.08 -32.94
CA LEU A 273 12.56 -38.03 -31.99
C LEU A 273 13.04 -36.74 -32.67
N CYS A 274 13.79 -36.83 -33.77
CA CYS A 274 14.34 -35.66 -34.46
C CYS A 274 13.68 -35.38 -35.82
N GLY A 275 12.88 -36.30 -36.37
CA GLY A 275 12.20 -36.13 -37.65
C GLY A 275 13.09 -36.26 -38.89
N GLU A 276 14.36 -36.62 -38.72
CA GLU A 276 15.35 -36.76 -39.79
C GLU A 276 15.61 -38.24 -40.11
N TRP A 277 16.28 -38.51 -41.24
CA TRP A 277 16.70 -39.86 -41.60
C TRP A 277 17.55 -40.50 -40.49
N PRO A 278 17.21 -41.73 -40.03
CA PRO A 278 17.79 -42.28 -38.82
C PRO A 278 19.28 -42.63 -39.01
N THR A 279 20.16 -41.96 -38.25
CA THR A 279 21.58 -42.32 -38.19
C THR A 279 21.78 -43.47 -37.21
N MET A 280 22.19 -44.64 -37.73
CA MET A 280 22.31 -45.89 -36.99
C MET A 280 20.96 -46.25 -36.31
N PRO A 281 20.00 -46.78 -37.08
CA PRO A 281 18.61 -46.97 -36.65
C PRO A 281 18.50 -48.00 -35.52
N HIS A 282 17.76 -47.65 -34.46
CA HIS A 282 17.48 -48.51 -33.32
C HIS A 282 15.98 -48.56 -33.04
N MET A 283 15.52 -49.73 -32.59
CA MET A 283 14.17 -49.97 -32.09
C MET A 283 14.21 -50.23 -30.58
N VAL A 284 13.11 -49.94 -29.90
CA VAL A 284 13.03 -50.14 -28.45
C VAL A 284 11.70 -50.75 -28.07
N GLY A 285 11.65 -52.09 -28.03
CA GLY A 285 10.46 -52.89 -27.67
C GLY A 285 9.23 -52.73 -28.59
N CYS A 286 9.31 -51.88 -29.62
CA CYS A 286 8.23 -51.57 -30.56
C CYS A 286 8.81 -51.33 -31.97
N GLN A 287 7.95 -51.19 -32.97
CA GLN A 287 8.35 -51.04 -34.37
C GLN A 287 8.86 -49.63 -34.75
N HIS A 288 8.85 -48.66 -33.82
CA HIS A 288 9.30 -47.29 -34.12
C HIS A 288 10.83 -47.19 -34.17
N VAL A 289 11.33 -46.49 -35.20
CA VAL A 289 12.77 -46.31 -35.44
C VAL A 289 13.28 -44.96 -34.92
N PHE A 290 14.45 -44.98 -34.29
CA PHE A 290 15.14 -43.80 -33.76
C PHE A 290 16.63 -43.80 -34.14
N CYS A 291 17.26 -42.63 -34.23
CA CYS A 291 18.72 -42.53 -34.28
C CYS A 291 19.34 -43.04 -32.98
N TYR A 292 20.52 -43.67 -33.05
CA TYR A 292 21.26 -44.12 -31.86
C TYR A 292 21.45 -43.01 -30.81
N TYR A 293 21.91 -41.82 -31.21
CA TYR A 293 22.14 -40.72 -30.28
C TYR A 293 20.83 -40.16 -29.70
N CYS A 294 19.77 -40.10 -30.50
CA CYS A 294 18.46 -39.63 -30.06
C CYS A 294 17.89 -40.57 -29.00
N ILE A 295 17.95 -41.89 -29.25
CA ILE A 295 17.42 -42.84 -28.27
C ILE A 295 18.31 -42.92 -27.05
N LYS A 296 19.64 -42.93 -27.21
CA LYS A 296 20.59 -42.98 -26.08
C LYS A 296 20.47 -41.76 -25.18
N SER A 297 20.36 -40.56 -25.74
CA SER A 297 20.09 -39.35 -24.94
C SER A 297 18.74 -39.41 -24.22
N HIS A 298 17.70 -39.94 -24.86
CA HIS A 298 16.41 -40.19 -24.22
C HIS A 298 16.51 -41.19 -23.05
N THR A 299 17.27 -42.28 -23.20
CA THR A 299 17.50 -43.26 -22.13
C THR A 299 18.29 -42.72 -20.94
N ILE A 300 19.13 -41.70 -21.16
CA ILE A 300 19.89 -41.04 -20.10
C ILE A 300 19.01 -40.03 -19.36
N ALA A 301 18.09 -39.37 -20.07
CA ALA A 301 17.22 -38.33 -19.51
C ALA A 301 15.98 -38.89 -18.79
N ASP A 302 15.44 -40.04 -19.20
CA ASP A 302 14.28 -40.68 -18.57
C ASP A 302 14.64 -42.11 -18.13
N ALA A 303 14.61 -42.35 -16.81
CA ALA A 303 14.89 -43.67 -16.23
C ALA A 303 13.78 -44.70 -16.57
N SER A 304 12.58 -44.23 -16.93
CA SER A 304 11.51 -45.05 -17.47
C SER A 304 11.61 -45.07 -18.99
N LEU A 305 12.31 -46.07 -19.52
CA LEU A 305 12.47 -46.28 -20.96
C LEU A 305 11.09 -46.62 -21.55
N THR A 306 10.37 -45.62 -22.05
CA THR A 306 9.13 -45.79 -22.79
C THR A 306 9.28 -45.19 -24.18
N CYS A 307 8.64 -45.82 -25.15
CA CYS A 307 8.64 -45.29 -26.51
C CYS A 307 7.89 -43.94 -26.54
N PRO A 308 8.49 -42.84 -27.05
CA PRO A 308 7.84 -41.53 -27.08
C PRO A 308 6.65 -41.45 -28.06
N LYS A 309 6.51 -42.40 -28.99
CA LYS A 309 5.41 -42.46 -29.97
C LYS A 309 4.21 -43.30 -29.51
N CYS A 310 4.46 -44.46 -28.90
CA CYS A 310 3.38 -45.39 -28.48
C CYS A 310 3.29 -45.67 -26.98
N GLY A 311 4.25 -45.20 -26.17
CA GLY A 311 4.25 -45.43 -24.72
C GLY A 311 4.57 -46.86 -24.28
N ALA A 312 4.91 -47.77 -25.20
CA ALA A 312 5.29 -49.14 -24.88
C ALA A 312 6.54 -49.19 -23.97
N GLU A 313 6.55 -50.11 -23.01
CA GLU A 313 7.71 -50.40 -22.17
C GLU A 313 8.87 -50.85 -23.05
N ALA A 314 9.97 -50.11 -22.95
CA ALA A 314 11.01 -50.17 -23.94
C ALA A 314 12.14 -51.08 -23.44
N GLY A 315 12.44 -52.14 -24.19
CA GLY A 315 13.55 -53.07 -23.92
C GLY A 315 14.93 -52.44 -24.17
N GLN A 316 15.99 -53.26 -24.20
CA GLN A 316 17.30 -52.76 -24.65
C GLN A 316 17.22 -52.30 -26.11
N PRO A 317 17.87 -51.18 -26.50
CA PRO A 317 17.83 -50.69 -27.86
C PRO A 317 18.52 -51.69 -28.79
N GLU A 318 17.76 -52.24 -29.72
CA GLU A 318 18.25 -53.20 -30.71
C GLU A 318 18.54 -52.50 -32.03
N VAL A 319 19.67 -52.87 -32.64
CA VAL A 319 20.09 -52.32 -33.94
C VAL A 319 19.17 -52.87 -35.03
N VAL A 320 18.57 -51.98 -35.81
CA VAL A 320 17.83 -52.36 -37.01
C VAL A 320 18.82 -52.58 -38.15
N LYS A 321 18.88 -53.81 -38.67
CA LYS A 321 19.57 -54.07 -39.94
C LYS A 321 18.64 -53.66 -41.07
N MET A 322 18.85 -52.46 -41.61
CA MET A 322 18.21 -52.08 -42.87
C MET A 322 18.98 -52.78 -44.00
N GLU A 323 18.37 -53.80 -44.60
CA GLU A 323 18.83 -54.31 -45.89
C GLU A 323 18.52 -53.24 -46.94
N VAL A 324 19.53 -52.46 -47.30
CA VAL A 324 19.42 -51.50 -48.39
C VAL A 324 19.50 -52.30 -49.69
N GLU A 325 18.35 -52.70 -50.23
CA GLU A 325 18.30 -53.13 -51.64
C GLU A 325 18.68 -51.93 -52.51
N MET A 326 19.92 -51.93 -52.98
CA MET A 326 20.41 -51.00 -53.97
C MET A 326 19.73 -51.34 -55.31
N PHE A 327 18.57 -50.73 -55.58
CA PHE A 327 18.05 -50.68 -56.95
C PHE A 327 19.02 -49.86 -57.79
N GLY A 328 19.89 -50.57 -58.51
CA GLY A 328 20.73 -49.99 -59.54
C GLY A 328 19.90 -49.67 -60.78
N ARG A 329 19.96 -48.40 -61.18
CA ARG A 329 19.35 -47.72 -62.34
C ARG A 329 17.98 -47.08 -62.12
#